data_AF-A0A1E7YUK7-F1
#
_entry.id   AF-A0A1E7YUK7-F1
#
_cell.length_a   1.000
_cell.length_b   1.000
_cell.length_c   1.000
_cell.angle_alpha   90.00
_cell.angle_beta   90.00
_cell.angle_gamma   90.00
#
_symmetry.space_group_name_H-M   'P 1'
#
loop_
_entity.id
_entity.type
_entity.pdbx_description
1 polymer ?
#
loop_
_entity_poly.entity_id
_entity_poly.type
_entity_poly.pdbx_seq_one_letter_code
_entity_poly.pdbx_strand_id
1 'polypeptide(L)'
;MKIVNYEFAEFIQDLTSWHEQKVADLQLVLAKSDASISLGNGLPDIEAGSEKAKGVRIGIILALSVLGELPFSFDEDDDDGDN
;
A
#
# COMPACT_ATOMS: atom_id res chain seq x y z
N MET A 1 1.30 5.35 -20.10
CA MET A 1 1.19 4.21 -21.05
C MET A 1 -0.19 4.32 -21.69
N LYS A 2 -0.35 4.30 -23.02
CA LYS A 2 -1.72 4.34 -23.60
C LYS A 2 -2.37 2.96 -23.45
N ILE A 3 -3.46 2.89 -22.69
CA ILE A 3 -4.23 1.67 -22.53
C ILE A 3 -5.32 1.66 -23.60
N VAL A 4 -5.18 0.77 -24.58
CA VAL A 4 -6.12 0.62 -25.70
C VAL A 4 -7.09 -0.55 -25.48
N ASN A 5 -6.96 -1.25 -24.34
CA ASN A 5 -7.71 -2.44 -23.99
C ASN A 5 -8.37 -2.26 -22.61
N TYR A 6 -9.70 -2.32 -22.58
CA TYR A 6 -10.52 -2.11 -21.38
C TYR A 6 -10.17 -3.06 -20.23
N GLU A 7 -9.96 -4.36 -20.50
CA GLU A 7 -9.59 -5.34 -19.46
C GLU A 7 -8.23 -5.01 -18.84
N PHE A 8 -7.32 -4.45 -19.63
CA PHE A 8 -6.03 -3.99 -19.12
C PHE A 8 -6.16 -2.70 -18.28
N ALA A 9 -7.09 -1.80 -18.62
CA ALA A 9 -7.36 -0.60 -17.81
C ALA A 9 -7.91 -0.99 -16.43
N GLU A 10 -8.92 -1.86 -16.41
CA GLU A 10 -9.55 -2.36 -15.18
C GLU A 10 -8.51 -3.07 -14.29
N PHE A 11 -7.66 -3.92 -14.87
CA PHE A 11 -6.58 -4.57 -14.12
C PHE A 11 -5.59 -3.57 -13.50
N ILE A 12 -5.20 -2.52 -14.23
CA ILE A 12 -4.28 -1.50 -13.72
C ILE A 12 -4.95 -0.69 -12.59
N GLN A 13 -6.23 -0.38 -12.70
CA GLN A 13 -6.98 0.32 -11.66
C GLN A 13 -7.10 -0.52 -10.39
N ASP A 14 -7.42 -1.81 -10.51
CA ASP A 14 -7.49 -2.74 -9.39
C ASP A 14 -6.13 -2.90 -8.70
N LEU A 15 -5.06 -3.05 -9.49
CA LEU A 15 -3.70 -3.14 -8.99
C LEU A 15 -3.29 -1.89 -8.23
N THR A 16 -3.62 -0.71 -8.77
CA THR A 16 -3.31 0.59 -8.14
C THR A 16 -4.06 0.75 -6.83
N SER A 17 -5.36 0.48 -6.84
CA SER A 17 -6.21 0.54 -5.64
C SER A 17 -5.74 -0.42 -4.55
N TRP A 18 -5.39 -1.65 -4.93
CA TRP A 18 -4.84 -2.64 -4.01
C TRP A 18 -3.51 -2.17 -3.40
N HIS A 19 -2.61 -1.62 -4.22
CA HIS A 19 -1.31 -1.12 -3.77
C HIS A 19 -1.46 0.04 -2.80
N GLU A 20 -2.29 1.03 -3.14
CA GLU A 20 -2.58 2.19 -2.29
C GLU A 20 -3.12 1.77 -0.92
N GLN A 21 -4.05 0.80 -0.90
CA GLN A 21 -4.58 0.26 0.35
C GLN A 21 -3.48 -0.39 1.20
N LYS A 22 -2.56 -1.16 0.59
CA LYS A 22 -1.46 -1.79 1.33
C LYS A 22 -0.47 -0.76 1.87
N VAL A 23 -0.18 0.28 1.11
CA VAL A 23 0.66 1.40 1.58
C VAL A 23 -0.02 2.11 2.75
N ALA A 24 -1.32 2.38 2.67
CA ALA A 24 -2.09 3.02 3.73
C ALA A 24 -2.10 2.17 5.02
N ASP A 25 -2.32 0.85 4.91
CA ASP A 25 -2.28 -0.08 6.04
C ASP A 25 -0.92 -0.04 6.76
N LEU A 26 0.18 -0.03 6.00
CA LEU A 26 1.53 0.05 6.54
C LEU A 26 1.84 1.41 7.17
N GLN A 27 1.42 2.50 6.54
CA GLN A 27 1.54 3.84 7.10
C GLN A 27 0.76 3.99 8.41
N LEU A 28 -0.40 3.35 8.53
CA LEU A 28 -1.18 3.33 9.77
C LEU A 28 -0.39 2.71 10.93
N VAL A 29 0.32 1.60 10.68
CA VAL A 29 1.17 0.95 11.70
C VAL A 29 2.30 1.89 12.17
N LEU A 30 2.87 2.68 11.27
CA LEU A 30 3.87 3.69 11.62
C LEU A 30 3.26 4.85 12.41
N ALA A 31 2.07 5.32 12.02
CA ALA A 31 1.38 6.44 12.67
C ALA A 31 0.89 6.10 14.08
N LYS A 32 0.55 4.84 14.35
CA LYS A 32 0.03 4.34 15.63
C LYS A 32 1.11 3.60 16.42
N SER A 33 2.22 4.30 16.69
CA SER A 33 3.40 3.69 17.32
C SER A 33 3.20 3.26 18.80
N ASP A 34 2.13 3.70 19.43
CA ASP A 34 1.71 3.38 20.78
C ASP A 34 0.71 2.20 20.85
N ALA A 35 0.21 1.72 19.71
CA ALA A 35 -0.68 0.56 19.65
C ALA A 35 0.09 -0.76 19.49
N SER A 36 -0.46 -1.82 20.08
CA SER A 36 -0.01 -3.20 19.85
C SER A 36 -0.49 -3.68 18.46
N ILE A 37 0.29 -4.57 17.84
CA ILE A 37 0.01 -5.10 16.49
C ILE A 37 -0.58 -6.50 16.64
N SER A 38 -1.82 -6.70 16.17
CA SER A 38 -2.39 -8.03 16.09
C SER A 38 -2.03 -8.72 14.78
N LEU A 39 -1.57 -9.96 14.87
CA LEU A 39 -1.22 -10.79 13.72
C LEU A 39 -2.40 -11.67 13.24
N GLY A 40 -3.52 -11.65 13.97
CA GLY A 40 -4.66 -12.51 13.71
C GLY A 40 -4.38 -14.00 13.89
N ASN A 41 -5.35 -14.84 13.54
CA ASN A 41 -5.21 -16.31 13.46
C ASN A 41 -4.64 -17.00 14.72
N GLY A 42 -4.93 -16.45 15.91
CA GLY A 42 -4.48 -17.00 17.19
C GLY A 42 -2.98 -16.83 17.47
N LEU A 43 -2.26 -16.04 16.66
CA LEU A 43 -0.89 -15.66 16.95
C LEU A 43 -0.85 -14.60 18.07
N PRO A 44 0.19 -14.62 18.93
CA PRO A 44 0.33 -13.60 19.97
C PRO A 44 0.55 -12.22 19.35
N ASP A 45 -0.09 -11.22 19.95
CA ASP A 45 0.08 -9.83 19.56
C ASP A 45 1.51 -9.34 19.83
N ILE A 46 1.96 -8.38 19.03
CA ILE A 46 3.23 -7.69 19.23
C ILE A 46 2.96 -6.44 20.07
N GLU A 47 3.36 -6.49 21.33
CA GLU A 47 3.14 -5.40 22.26
C GLU A 47 3.82 -4.09 21.83
N ALA A 48 3.11 -2.98 22.04
CA ALA A 48 3.62 -1.64 21.82
C ALA A 48 4.92 -1.40 22.60
N GLY A 49 5.86 -0.67 22.00
CA GLY A 49 7.15 -0.33 22.62
C GLY A 49 8.15 -1.49 22.74
N SER A 50 7.77 -2.73 22.44
CA SER A 50 8.68 -3.87 22.43
C SER A 50 9.75 -3.75 21.34
N GLU A 51 10.90 -4.42 21.53
CA GLU A 51 11.94 -4.50 20.48
C GLU A 51 11.43 -5.13 19.19
N LYS A 52 10.47 -6.06 19.28
CA LYS A 52 9.80 -6.64 18.13
C LYS A 52 8.98 -5.59 17.36
N ALA A 53 8.21 -4.76 18.06
CA ALA A 53 7.45 -3.67 17.44
C ALA A 53 8.37 -2.66 16.73
N LYS A 54 9.52 -2.33 17.33
CA LYS A 54 10.55 -1.49 16.69
C LYS A 54 11.09 -2.14 15.41
N GLY A 55 11.44 -3.43 15.48
CA GLY A 55 11.91 -4.19 14.32
C GLY A 55 10.90 -4.23 13.18
N VAL A 56 9.63 -4.47 13.49
CA VAL A 56 8.54 -4.44 12.49
C VAL A 56 8.46 -3.07 11.81
N ARG A 57 8.48 -1.98 12.58
CA ARG A 57 8.41 -0.61 12.03
C ARG A 57 9.60 -0.27 11.14
N ILE A 58 10.81 -0.69 11.54
CA ILE A 58 12.01 -0.53 10.69
C ILE A 58 11.82 -1.30 9.37
N GLY A 59 11.34 -2.54 9.43
CA GLY A 59 11.04 -3.33 8.24
C GLY A 59 10.00 -2.67 7.34
N ILE A 60 8.95 -2.08 7.90
CA ILE A 60 7.93 -1.33 7.16
C ILE A 60 8.53 -0.09 6.49
N ILE A 61 9.36 0.68 7.19
CA ILE A 61 10.03 1.85 6.61
C ILE A 61 10.89 1.44 5.41
N LEU A 62 11.65 0.34 5.52
CA LEU A 62 12.45 -0.18 4.41
C LEU A 62 11.57 -0.65 3.25
N ALA A 63 10.48 -1.37 3.53
CA ALA A 63 9.54 -1.82 2.50
C ALA A 63 8.92 -0.63 1.76
N LEU A 64 8.43 0.39 2.47
CA LEU A 64 7.87 1.60 1.87
C LEU A 64 8.91 2.41 1.08
N SER A 65 10.19 2.39 1.47
CA SER A 65 11.24 3.10 0.71
C SER A 65 11.49 2.51 -0.69
N VAL A 66 11.12 1.25 -0.91
CA VAL A 66 11.32 0.55 -2.18
C VAL A 66 10.00 0.33 -2.93
N LEU A 67 8.91 0.10 -2.20
CA LEU A 67 7.62 -0.35 -2.72
C LEU A 67 6.46 0.59 -2.35
N GLY A 68 6.74 1.76 -1.75
CA GLY A 68 5.71 2.72 -1.35
C GLY A 68 5.04 3.42 -2.53
N GLU A 69 5.64 3.36 -3.71
CA GLU A 69 5.13 3.92 -4.96
C GLU A 69 5.21 2.86 -6.06
N LEU A 70 4.24 2.86 -6.97
CA LEU A 70 4.29 2.00 -8.14
C LEU A 70 5.32 2.54 -9.14
N PRO A 71 6.07 1.65 -9.83
CA PRO A 71 7.10 2.07 -10.79
C PRO A 71 6.52 2.53 -12.15
N PHE A 72 5.25 2.94 -12.17
CA PHE A 72 4.55 3.41 -13.35
C PHE A 72 3.49 4.43 -12.96
N SER A 73 3.18 5.34 -13.89
CA SER A 73 2.02 6.21 -13.85
C SER A 73 1.13 5.93 -15.07
N PHE A 74 -0.17 6.05 -14.88
CA PHE A 74 -1.15 5.97 -15.95
C PHE A 74 -1.85 7.32 -16.04
N ASP A 75 -1.75 7.95 -17.21
CA ASP A 75 -2.64 9.05 -17.58
C ASP A 75 -3.89 8.37 -18.16
N GLU A 76 -5.02 8.50 -17.47
CA GLU A 76 -6.31 8.38 -18.16
C GLU A 76 -6.29 9.49 -19.21
N ASP A 77 -6.12 9.13 -20.48
CA ASP A 77 -6.48 10.05 -21.56
C ASP A 77 -7.99 10.28 -21.36
N ASP A 78 -8.35 11.34 -20.62
CA ASP A 78 -9.67 11.94 -20.66
C ASP A 78 -9.93 12.15 -22.15
N ASP A 79 -10.80 11.31 -22.70
CA ASP A 79 -11.38 11.51 -24.02
C ASP A 79 -12.16 12.81 -23.89
N ASP A 80 -11.46 13.91 -24.18
CA ASP A 80 -11.99 15.25 -24.34
C ASP A 80 -13.26 15.09 -25.17
N GLY A 81 -14.38 15.28 -24.49
CA GLY A 81 -15.69 15.30 -25.10
C GLY A 81 -15.72 16.39 -26.17
N ASP A 82 -15.41 16.01 -27.40
CA ASP A 82 -15.58 16.85 -28.57
C ASP A 82 -16.77 16.33 -29.40
N ASN A 83 -17.87 17.07 -29.20
CA ASN A 83 -19.04 17.30 -30.06
C ASN A 83 -20.33 16.46 -29.87
#